data_AF-A0A6P2G771-F1
#
_entry.id   AF-A0A6P2G771-F1
#
_cell.length_a   1.000
_cell.length_b   1.000
_cell.length_c   1.000
_cell.angle_alpha   90.00
_cell.angle_beta   90.00
_cell.angle_gamma   90.00
#
_symmetry.space_group_name_H-M   'P 1'
#
loop_
_entity.id
_entity.type
_entity.pdbx_description
1 polymer ?
#
loop_
_entity_poly.entity_id
_entity_poly.type
_entity_poly.pdbx_seq_one_letter_code
_entity_poly.pdbx_strand_id
1 'polypeptide(L)'
;MAFPVQTLSQLRPILVGFRKSAGFTQAQLAARLGVTQQSYAQLEANPSAVSIDRLFKVLNVLGVRLMLEPGTPDDAPAPDAADPDPARVPATRRRSPPHAADTPAARSPAAAKPPAAASRKRPAAATPGKPRGPKREDW
;
A
#
# COMPACT_ATOMS: atom_id res chain seq x y z
N MET A 1 -20.41 -10.65 20.85
CA MET A 1 -20.92 -10.64 19.46
C MET A 1 -19.76 -10.95 18.54
N ALA A 2 -19.96 -11.79 17.53
CA ALA A 2 -18.96 -12.02 16.48
C ALA A 2 -19.18 -11.02 15.33
N PHE A 3 -18.10 -10.66 14.65
CA PHE A 3 -18.11 -9.80 13.47
C PHE A 3 -17.45 -10.58 12.32
N PRO A 4 -18.21 -11.31 11.49
CA PRO A 4 -17.64 -12.05 10.37
C PRO A 4 -17.00 -11.07 9.38
N VAL A 5 -15.85 -11.45 8.83
CA VAL A 5 -15.12 -10.68 7.81
C VAL A 5 -15.00 -11.54 6.56
N GLN A 6 -15.87 -11.29 5.60
CA GLN A 6 -15.88 -11.93 4.28
C GLN A 6 -15.09 -11.09 3.25
N THR A 7 -15.01 -9.76 3.43
CA THR A 7 -14.29 -8.87 2.50
C THR A 7 -13.39 -7.87 3.24
N LEU A 8 -12.33 -7.41 2.56
CA LEU A 8 -11.33 -6.51 3.16
C LEU A 8 -11.91 -5.12 3.49
N SER A 9 -12.95 -4.68 2.79
CA SER A 9 -13.64 -3.41 3.04
C SER A 9 -14.35 -3.38 4.40
N GLN A 10 -14.75 -4.53 4.94
CA GLN A 10 -15.36 -4.67 6.26
C GLN A 10 -14.37 -4.41 7.42
N LEU A 11 -13.07 -4.60 7.22
CA LEU A 11 -12.06 -4.44 8.28
C LEU A 11 -12.03 -3.03 8.88
N ARG A 12 -12.16 -1.99 8.05
CA ARG A 12 -12.10 -0.59 8.50
C ARG A 12 -13.19 -0.24 9.52
N PRO A 13 -14.51 -0.37 9.22
CA PRO A 13 -15.55 -0.04 10.19
C PRO A 13 -15.47 -0.89 11.46
N ILE A 14 -15.04 -2.16 11.36
CA ILE A 14 -14.83 -3.05 12.52
C ILE A 14 -13.70 -2.52 13.43
N LEU A 15 -12.53 -2.17 12.88
CA LEU A 15 -11.41 -1.61 13.64
C LEU A 15 -11.76 -0.26 14.28
N VAL A 16 -12.45 0.62 13.55
CA VAL A 16 -12.97 1.91 14.07
C VAL A 16 -13.92 1.66 15.24
N GLY A 17 -14.84 0.70 15.09
CA GLY A 17 -15.81 0.32 16.11
C GLY A 17 -15.15 -0.16 17.39
N PHE A 18 -14.22 -1.13 17.29
CA PHE A 18 -13.48 -1.63 18.44
C PHE A 18 -12.62 -0.56 19.13
N ARG A 19 -11.96 0.31 18.36
CA ARG A 19 -11.20 1.44 18.92
C ARG A 19 -12.10 2.37 19.75
N LYS A 20 -13.28 2.71 19.23
CA LYS A 20 -14.25 3.55 19.95
C LYS A 20 -14.83 2.85 21.18
N SER A 21 -15.16 1.55 21.09
CA SER A 21 -15.65 0.80 22.25
C SER A 21 -14.60 0.61 23.35
N ALA A 22 -13.32 0.57 23.00
CA ALA A 22 -12.20 0.57 23.94
C ALA A 22 -11.87 1.97 24.51
N GLY A 23 -12.59 3.02 24.11
CA GLY A 23 -12.40 4.39 24.59
C GLY A 23 -11.13 5.08 24.07
N PHE A 24 -10.48 4.57 23.03
CA PHE A 24 -9.20 5.11 22.54
C PHE A 24 -9.37 6.14 21.41
N THR A 25 -8.66 7.26 21.53
CA THR A 25 -8.37 8.13 20.38
C THR A 25 -7.32 7.49 19.46
N GLN A 26 -7.22 7.97 18.21
CA GLN A 26 -6.17 7.53 17.30
C GLN A 26 -4.76 7.75 17.88
N ALA A 27 -4.53 8.90 18.54
CA ALA A 27 -3.25 9.22 19.15
C ALA A 27 -2.91 8.30 20.33
N GLN A 28 -3.89 7.97 21.19
CA GLN A 28 -3.68 7.05 22.32
C GLN A 28 -3.31 5.63 21.85
N LEU A 29 -3.99 5.13 20.81
CA LEU A 29 -3.72 3.81 20.26
C LEU A 29 -2.37 3.77 19.52
N ALA A 30 -2.05 4.83 18.76
CA ALA A 30 -0.73 5.00 18.15
C ALA A 30 0.40 4.99 19.19
N ALA A 31 0.23 5.71 20.31
CA ALA A 31 1.20 5.74 21.41
C ALA A 31 1.41 4.35 22.04
N ARG A 32 0.34 3.59 22.27
CA ARG A 32 0.42 2.19 22.76
C ARG A 32 1.12 1.24 21.78
N LEU A 33 1.03 1.52 20.49
CA LEU A 33 1.69 0.77 19.42
C LEU A 33 3.13 1.23 19.13
N GLY A 34 3.61 2.29 19.79
CA GLY A 34 4.93 2.87 19.54
C GLY A 34 5.07 3.55 18.17
N VAL A 35 3.97 4.02 17.57
CA VAL A 35 3.93 4.66 16.25
C VAL A 35 3.36 6.08 16.31
N THR A 36 3.52 6.85 15.23
CA THR A 36 2.90 8.18 15.12
C THR A 36 1.39 8.07 14.87
N GLN A 37 0.62 9.07 15.32
CA GLN A 37 -0.82 9.15 15.05
C GLN A 37 -1.13 9.04 13.55
N GLN A 38 -0.37 9.74 12.69
CA GLN A 38 -0.53 9.66 11.24
C GLN A 38 -0.36 8.24 10.70
N SER A 39 0.63 7.49 11.21
CA SER A 39 0.87 6.10 10.78
C SER A 39 -0.24 5.15 11.28
N TYR A 40 -0.89 5.44 12.40
CA TYR A 40 -2.08 4.71 12.82
C TYR A 40 -3.32 5.11 12.01
N ALA A 41 -3.52 6.39 11.74
CA ALA A 41 -4.64 6.89 10.94
C ALA A 41 -4.62 6.34 9.50
N GLN A 42 -3.44 6.21 8.89
CA GLN A 42 -3.27 5.53 7.59
C GLN A 42 -3.66 4.04 7.65
N LEU A 43 -3.33 3.34 8.75
CA LEU A 43 -3.72 1.95 8.98
C LEU A 43 -5.24 1.81 9.15
N GLU A 44 -5.88 2.70 9.93
CA GLU A 44 -7.34 2.69 10.13
C GLU A 44 -8.09 3.09 8.83
N ALA A 45 -7.49 3.94 7.99
CA ALA A 45 -8.05 4.33 6.70
C ALA A 45 -7.95 3.23 5.63
N ASN A 46 -6.86 2.45 5.60
CA ASN A 46 -6.60 1.40 4.63
C ASN A 46 -5.96 0.13 5.28
N PRO A 47 -6.73 -0.70 5.99
CA PRO A 47 -6.21 -1.87 6.69
C PRO A 47 -5.83 -3.05 5.79
N SER A 48 -6.19 -3.06 4.50
CA SER A 48 -5.75 -4.10 3.56
C SER A 48 -4.32 -3.90 3.05
N ALA A 49 -3.80 -2.67 3.13
CA ALA A 49 -2.44 -2.35 2.69
C ALA A 49 -1.37 -2.49 3.81
N VAL A 50 -1.75 -2.89 5.03
CA VAL A 50 -0.80 -3.11 6.14
C VAL A 50 -0.45 -4.58 6.29
N SER A 51 0.71 -4.88 6.88
CA SER A 51 1.10 -6.25 7.18
C SER A 51 0.17 -6.90 8.21
N ILE A 52 -0.04 -8.21 8.05
CA ILE A 52 -0.83 -9.04 8.97
C ILE A 52 -0.29 -8.93 10.41
N ASP A 53 1.02 -8.95 10.62
CA ASP A 53 1.65 -8.71 11.93
C ASP A 53 1.23 -7.38 12.57
N ARG A 54 1.19 -6.30 11.78
CA ARG A 54 0.78 -4.98 12.28
C ARG A 54 -0.70 -4.93 12.59
N LEU A 55 -1.54 -5.60 11.80
CA LEU A 55 -2.97 -5.77 12.10
C LEU A 55 -3.17 -6.54 13.41
N PHE A 56 -2.49 -7.67 13.61
CA PHE A 56 -2.56 -8.43 14.87
C PHE A 56 -2.11 -7.62 16.09
N LYS A 57 -1.07 -6.79 15.98
CA LYS A 57 -0.66 -5.87 17.06
C LYS A 57 -1.77 -4.89 17.43
N VAL A 58 -2.48 -4.33 16.45
CA VAL A 58 -3.66 -3.47 16.69
C VAL A 58 -4.77 -4.24 17.40
N LEU A 59 -5.13 -5.44 16.91
CA LEU A 59 -6.16 -6.29 17.52
C LEU A 59 -5.84 -6.62 18.98
N ASN A 60 -4.59 -7.01 19.27
CA ASN A 60 -4.13 -7.33 20.63
C ASN A 60 -4.23 -6.12 21.58
N VAL A 61 -3.84 -4.91 21.15
CA VAL A 61 -3.97 -3.69 21.98
C VAL A 61 -5.43 -3.29 22.20
N LEU A 62 -6.32 -3.62 21.25
CA LEU A 62 -7.77 -3.45 21.38
C LEU A 62 -8.46 -4.57 22.19
N GLY A 63 -7.75 -5.61 22.60
CA GLY A 63 -8.34 -6.79 23.26
C GLY A 63 -9.19 -7.68 22.34
N VAL A 64 -9.06 -7.51 21.03
CA VAL A 64 -9.83 -8.23 20.00
C VAL A 64 -9.10 -9.52 19.60
N ARG A 65 -9.86 -10.60 19.46
CA ARG A 65 -9.35 -11.90 18.98
C ARG A 65 -9.80 -12.12 17.54
N LEU A 66 -8.92 -12.65 16.71
CA LEU A 66 -9.28 -13.18 15.40
C LEU A 66 -9.64 -14.67 15.54
N MET A 67 -10.78 -15.07 14.98
CA MET A 67 -11.19 -16.47 14.88
C MET A 67 -11.21 -16.85 13.40
N LEU A 68 -10.78 -18.08 13.09
CA LEU A 68 -10.79 -18.64 11.75
C LEU A 68 -11.73 -19.84 11.77
N GLU A 69 -12.74 -19.82 10.92
CA GLU A 69 -13.75 -20.88 10.80
C GLU A 69 -13.71 -21.43 9.36
N PRO A 70 -13.95 -22.73 9.13
CA PRO A 70 -14.02 -23.28 7.78
C PRO A 70 -15.20 -22.66 7.02
N GLY A 71 -14.91 -22.01 5.89
CA GLY A 71 -15.96 -21.48 5.01
C GLY A 71 -16.74 -22.60 4.33
N THR A 72 -18.03 -22.35 4.09
CA THR A 72 -18.87 -23.20 3.23
C THR A 72 -18.76 -22.74 1.77
N PRO A 73 -19.11 -23.58 0.78
CA PRO A 73 -19.15 -23.13 -0.63
C PRO A 73 -20.20 -22.03 -0.90
N ASP A 74 -21.14 -21.80 0.02
CA ASP A 74 -22.16 -20.73 -0.04
C ASP A 74 -21.62 -19.38 0.51
N ASP A 75 -20.60 -19.43 1.38
CA ASP A 75 -19.94 -18.25 1.97
C ASP A 75 -19.02 -17.48 1.00
N ALA A 76 -18.80 -18.00 -0.22
CA ALA A 76 -17.92 -17.36 -1.19
C ALA A 76 -18.54 -16.05 -1.68
N PRO A 77 -18.00 -14.86 -1.31
CA PRO A 77 -18.52 -13.62 -1.84
C PRO A 77 -18.31 -13.60 -3.35
N ALA A 78 -19.32 -13.12 -4.09
CA ALA A 78 -19.13 -12.78 -5.50
C ALA A 78 -17.88 -11.89 -5.62
N PRO A 79 -17.01 -12.11 -6.62
CA PRO A 79 -15.76 -11.37 -6.72
C PRO A 79 -16.05 -9.88 -6.71
N ASP A 80 -15.38 -9.15 -5.80
CA ASP A 80 -15.44 -7.70 -5.70
C ASP A 80 -15.28 -7.14 -7.12
N ALA A 81 -16.32 -6.48 -7.62
CA ALA A 81 -16.44 -6.15 -9.03
C ALA A 81 -15.40 -5.08 -9.37
N ALA A 82 -14.21 -5.53 -9.76
CA ALA A 82 -13.15 -4.66 -10.23
C ALA A 82 -13.74 -3.75 -11.31
N ASP A 83 -13.61 -2.43 -11.10
CA ASP A 83 -14.09 -1.42 -12.03
C ASP A 83 -13.71 -1.82 -13.47
N PRO A 84 -14.66 -1.92 -14.40
CA PRO A 84 -14.36 -2.40 -15.75
C PRO A 84 -13.45 -1.39 -16.45
N ASP A 85 -12.16 -1.70 -16.48
CA ASP A 85 -11.11 -0.93 -17.15
C ASP A 85 -11.53 -0.65 -18.60
N PRO A 86 -11.85 0.61 -18.98
CA PRO A 86 -12.45 0.93 -20.26
C PRO A 86 -11.40 1.03 -21.38
N ALA A 87 -10.41 0.13 -21.38
CA ALA A 87 -9.25 0.19 -22.27
C ALA A 87 -8.87 -1.16 -22.92
N ARG A 88 -9.85 -1.95 -23.40
CA ARG A 88 -9.55 -3.07 -24.32
C ARG A 88 -10.49 -3.22 -25.50
N VAL A 89 -10.51 -2.22 -26.38
CA VAL A 89 -10.92 -2.44 -27.77
C VAL A 89 -9.94 -3.41 -28.46
N PRO A 90 -10.39 -4.54 -29.03
CA PRO A 90 -9.51 -5.46 -29.73
C PRO A 90 -9.13 -4.88 -31.10
N ALA A 91 -7.89 -4.42 -31.25
CA ALA A 91 -7.35 -3.96 -32.53
C ALA A 91 -7.41 -5.11 -33.57
N THR A 92 -8.30 -4.99 -34.55
CA THR A 92 -8.50 -5.99 -35.60
C THR A 92 -7.26 -6.09 -36.49
N ARG A 93 -6.64 -7.26 -36.48
CA ARG A 93 -5.38 -7.56 -37.20
C ARG A 93 -5.58 -7.57 -38.72
N ARG A 94 -5.58 -6.39 -39.35
CA ARG A 94 -5.65 -6.24 -40.81
C ARG A 94 -4.29 -6.61 -41.42
N ARG A 95 -4.22 -7.76 -42.10
CA ARG A 95 -3.02 -8.21 -42.84
C ARG A 95 -2.89 -7.38 -44.13
N SER A 96 -1.64 -7.10 -44.52
CA SER A 96 -1.26 -6.52 -45.82
C SER A 96 0.06 -7.17 -46.30
N PRO A 97 0.37 -7.15 -47.62
CA PRO A 97 1.13 -8.23 -48.27
C PRO A 97 2.67 -8.08 -48.21
N PRO A 98 3.43 -9.12 -48.63
CA PRO A 98 4.89 -9.06 -48.67
C PRO A 98 5.39 -8.26 -49.87
N HIS A 99 6.51 -7.56 -49.68
CA HIS A 99 7.36 -7.10 -50.79
C HIS A 99 8.76 -7.72 -50.64
N ALA A 100 9.39 -8.01 -51.77
CA ALA A 100 10.53 -8.94 -51.86
C ALA A 100 11.86 -8.22 -52.14
N ALA A 101 12.96 -8.90 -51.81
CA ALA A 101 14.36 -8.54 -52.07
C ALA A 101 14.83 -7.22 -51.40
N ASP A 102 15.98 -7.14 -50.74
CA ASP A 102 17.27 -7.69 -51.17
C ASP A 102 18.24 -7.96 -49.98
N THR A 103 19.34 -8.69 -50.24
CA THR A 103 20.46 -8.93 -49.30
C THR A 103 21.73 -9.23 -50.10
N PRO A 104 22.96 -9.20 -49.53
CA PRO A 104 23.43 -8.62 -48.25
C PRO A 104 24.71 -7.74 -48.44
N ALA A 105 25.24 -7.11 -47.38
CA ALA A 105 26.71 -6.96 -47.18
C ALA A 105 27.14 -6.29 -45.84
N ALA A 106 27.91 -7.04 -45.05
CA ALA A 106 29.10 -6.64 -44.26
C ALA A 106 29.23 -5.22 -43.64
N ARG A 107 29.24 -5.15 -42.29
CA ARG A 107 30.48 -5.06 -41.47
C ARG A 107 30.20 -4.94 -39.96
N SER A 108 31.07 -5.57 -39.17
CA SER A 108 31.36 -5.27 -37.76
C SER A 108 32.88 -4.98 -37.65
N PRO A 109 33.49 -4.61 -36.50
CA PRO A 109 32.95 -4.10 -35.22
C PRO A 109 33.73 -2.88 -34.64
N ALA A 110 33.40 -2.51 -33.38
CA ALA A 110 34.31 -2.03 -32.32
C ALA A 110 34.72 -0.54 -32.17
N ALA A 111 35.17 -0.22 -30.93
CA ALA A 111 35.78 1.03 -30.40
C ALA A 111 34.83 2.25 -30.19
N ALA A 112 34.94 3.08 -29.13
CA ALA A 112 35.74 3.00 -27.89
C ALA A 112 35.16 3.87 -26.72
N LYS A 113 35.80 3.72 -25.55
CA LYS A 113 35.59 4.20 -24.15
C LYS A 113 35.23 5.69 -23.86
N PRO A 114 34.85 6.00 -22.59
CA PRO A 114 34.43 7.33 -22.11
C PRO A 114 35.53 8.13 -21.37
N PRO A 115 35.21 9.35 -20.87
CA PRO A 115 35.74 9.92 -19.62
C PRO A 115 34.63 9.93 -18.52
N ALA A 116 34.88 9.76 -17.20
CA ALA A 116 35.68 10.59 -16.27
C ALA A 116 35.17 12.06 -16.20
N ALA A 117 35.16 12.84 -15.10
CA ALA A 117 35.49 12.72 -13.67
C ALA A 117 34.97 14.02 -12.97
N ALA A 118 34.86 14.23 -11.65
CA ALA A 118 34.88 13.39 -10.42
C ALA A 118 34.51 14.29 -9.20
N SER A 119 34.66 13.77 -7.97
CA SER A 119 34.91 14.54 -6.72
C SER A 119 33.80 15.39 -6.05
N ARG A 120 33.35 14.88 -4.89
CA ARG A 120 33.37 15.52 -3.54
C ARG A 120 32.86 16.99 -3.39
N LYS A 121 31.88 17.18 -2.50
CA LYS A 121 32.08 17.82 -1.15
C LYS A 121 30.81 17.81 -0.28
N ARG A 122 30.98 17.52 1.03
CA ARG A 122 30.09 17.96 2.12
C ARG A 122 30.59 19.32 2.65
N PRO A 123 29.70 20.20 3.13
CA PRO A 123 29.64 20.55 4.56
C PRO A 123 28.21 20.27 5.11
N ALA A 124 28.00 19.79 6.33
CA ALA A 124 28.29 20.33 7.67
C ALA A 124 27.07 21.09 8.27
N ALA A 125 26.80 20.81 9.54
CA ALA A 125 25.53 21.05 10.23
C ALA A 125 25.13 22.51 10.44
N ALA A 126 23.82 22.75 10.54
CA ALA A 126 23.22 23.90 11.22
C ALA A 126 22.16 23.41 12.24
N THR A 127 22.03 24.16 13.33
CA THR A 127 21.49 23.73 14.63
C THR A 127 19.95 23.60 14.68
N PRO A 128 19.35 22.72 15.52
CA PRO A 128 17.89 22.56 15.59
C PRO A 128 17.15 23.76 16.20
N GLY A 129 16.15 24.28 15.48
CA GLY A 129 15.19 25.23 16.02
C GLY A 129 14.20 24.57 17.00
N LYS A 130 13.96 25.23 18.13
CA LYS A 130 13.15 24.73 19.26
C LYS A 130 11.65 24.60 18.87
N PRO A 131 10.94 23.52 19.25
CA PRO A 131 9.54 23.33 18.86
C PRO A 131 8.62 24.33 19.59
N ARG A 132 7.72 24.97 18.83
CA ARG A 132 6.54 25.67 19.38
C ARG A 132 5.47 24.62 19.71
N GLY A 133 4.85 24.74 20.88
CA GLY A 133 4.01 23.68 21.46
C GLY A 133 2.71 23.39 20.70
N PRO A 134 2.11 22.21 20.89
CA PRO A 134 0.88 21.82 20.22
C PRO A 134 -0.35 22.42 20.92
N LYS A 135 -1.18 23.11 20.15
CA LYS A 135 -2.60 23.31 20.41
C LYS A 135 -3.35 23.14 19.08
N ARG A 136 -4.59 22.65 19.16
CA ARG A 136 -5.50 22.16 18.10
C ARG A 136 -5.55 20.62 18.09
N GLU A 137 -6.44 20.04 18.89
CA GLU A 137 -7.92 19.94 18.75
C GLU A 137 -8.27 18.57 18.16
N ASP A 138 -8.86 17.73 19.02
CA ASP A 138 -9.15 16.32 18.76
C ASP A 138 -10.32 16.14 17.78
N TRP A 139 -10.09 15.39 16.71
CA TRP A 139 -11.10 14.75 15.87
C TRP A 139 -10.57 13.42 15.32
#